data_AF-A0A4V1SQU1-F1
#
_entry.id   AF-A0A4V1SQU1-F1
#
_cell.length_a   1.000
_cell.length_b   1.000
_cell.length_c   1.000
_cell.angle_alpha   90.00
_cell.angle_beta   90.00
_cell.angle_gamma   90.00
#
_symmetry.space_group_name_H-M   'P 1'
#
loop_
_entity.id
_entity.type
_entity.pdbx_description
1 polymer ?
#
loop_
_entity_poly.entity_id
_entity_poly.type
_entity_poly.pdbx_seq_one_letter_code
_entity_poly.pdbx_strand_id
1 'polypeptide(L)'
;MFVQVTLTDQRQATMLAFEQALERTSVVEEAWLLSGESDYLLKVLIPEGDSYERVHREILSALPGVMRLVTQLTLRTLVAED
;
A
#
# COMPACT_ATOMS: atom_id res chain seq x y z
N MET A 1 2.01 2.14 9.26
CA MET A 1 2.46 0.79 8.88
C MET A 1 3.03 0.83 7.47
N PHE A 2 3.86 -0.14 7.08
CA PHE A 2 4.32 -0.29 5.71
C PHE A 2 3.65 -1.48 5.04
N VAL A 3 3.34 -1.37 3.75
CA VAL A 3 2.73 -2.45 2.97
C VAL A 3 3.46 -2.59 1.65
N GLN A 4 4.04 -3.76 1.42
CA GLN A 4 4.54 -4.13 0.10
C GLN A 4 3.39 -4.70 -0.74
N VAL A 5 3.28 -4.23 -1.97
CA VAL A 5 2.24 -4.62 -2.92
C VAL A 5 2.89 -5.30 -4.12
N THR A 6 2.43 -6.51 -4.43
CA THR A 6 2.73 -7.18 -5.70
C THR A 6 1.45 -7.19 -6.53
N LEU A 7 1.53 -6.72 -7.76
CA LEU A 7 0.45 -6.77 -8.74
C LEU A 7 0.42 -8.11 -9.48
N THR A 8 -0.69 -8.42 -10.12
CA THR A 8 -0.87 -9.63 -10.93
C THR A 8 0.06 -9.66 -12.15
N ASP A 9 0.36 -8.49 -12.71
CA ASP A 9 1.35 -8.30 -13.76
C ASP A 9 1.83 -6.84 -13.83
N GLN A 10 3.01 -6.62 -14.42
CA GLN A 10 3.64 -5.29 -14.58
C GLN A 10 3.30 -4.62 -15.92
N ARG A 11 2.19 -5.00 -16.57
CA ARG A 11 1.79 -4.30 -17.81
C ARG A 11 1.33 -2.89 -17.46
N GLN A 12 1.59 -1.95 -18.36
CA GLN A 12 1.25 -0.54 -18.19
C GLN A 12 -0.22 -0.32 -17.78
N ALA A 13 -1.16 -1.09 -18.34
CA ALA A 13 -2.58 -0.98 -18.00
C ALA A 13 -2.88 -1.35 -16.54
N THR A 14 -2.24 -2.40 -16.03
CA THR A 14 -2.40 -2.87 -14.63
C THR A 14 -1.80 -1.87 -13.66
N MET A 15 -0.56 -1.42 -13.93
CA MET A 15 0.12 -0.42 -13.11
C MET A 15 -0.67 0.89 -13.06
N LEU A 16 -1.11 1.40 -14.21
CA LEU A 16 -1.87 2.65 -14.28
C LEU A 16 -3.21 2.56 -13.51
N ALA A 17 -3.92 1.44 -13.62
CA ALA A 17 -5.18 1.26 -12.90
C ALA A 17 -4.96 1.21 -11.38
N PHE A 18 -3.88 0.56 -10.93
CA PHE A 18 -3.48 0.53 -9.53
C PHE A 18 -3.12 1.93 -9.04
N GLU A 19 -2.21 2.63 -9.73
CA GLU A 19 -1.72 3.97 -9.35
C GLU A 19 -2.87 4.99 -9.27
N GLN A 20 -3.77 4.99 -10.26
CA GLN A 20 -4.94 5.87 -10.23
C GLN A 20 -5.86 5.58 -9.03
N ALA A 21 -6.08 4.31 -8.69
CA ALA A 21 -6.87 3.95 -7.51
C ALA A 21 -6.15 4.33 -6.21
N LEU A 22 -4.83 4.18 -6.18
CA LEU A 22 -3.99 4.52 -5.05
C LEU A 22 -4.03 6.02 -4.74
N GLU A 23 -3.96 6.89 -5.75
CA GLU A 23 -4.08 8.36 -5.58
C GLU A 23 -5.38 8.80 -4.90
N ARG A 24 -6.45 8.00 -5.00
CA ARG A 24 -7.74 8.26 -4.36
C ARG A 24 -7.88 7.61 -2.98
N THR A 25 -6.88 6.86 -2.53
CA THR A 25 -6.91 6.07 -1.30
C THR A 25 -6.37 6.90 -0.13
N SER A 26 -7.27 7.49 0.66
CA SER A 26 -6.94 8.47 1.70
C SER A 26 -6.08 7.96 2.86
N VAL A 27 -5.99 6.64 3.05
CA VAL A 27 -5.19 6.04 4.14
C VAL A 27 -3.70 5.89 3.77
N VAL A 28 -3.34 6.08 2.49
CA VAL A 28 -1.96 5.99 2.01
C VAL A 28 -1.34 7.38 2.10
N GLU A 29 -0.32 7.54 2.95
CA GLU A 29 0.42 8.81 3.10
C GLU A 29 1.48 8.97 2.02
N GLU A 30 2.21 7.89 1.75
CA GLU A 30 3.30 7.87 0.79
C GLU A 30 3.32 6.54 0.04
N ALA A 31 3.77 6.58 -1.22
CA ALA A 31 3.87 5.42 -2.07
C ALA A 31 5.08 5.52 -2.99
N TRP A 32 5.78 4.40 -3.17
CA TRP A 32 6.96 4.32 -4.03
C TRP A 32 6.87 3.09 -4.94
N LEU A 33 7.18 3.28 -6.21
CA LEU A 33 7.47 2.19 -7.16
C LEU A 33 8.86 1.64 -6.84
N LEU A 34 8.97 0.33 -6.68
CA LEU A 34 10.21 -0.36 -6.35
C LEU A 34 10.75 -1.15 -7.54
N SER A 35 12.06 -1.34 -7.55
CA SER A 35 12.68 -2.46 -8.26
C SER A 35 12.83 -3.64 -7.30
N GLY A 36 12.39 -4.84 -7.69
CA GLY A 36 12.53 -6.05 -6.87
C GLY A 36 11.29 -6.95 -6.86
N GLU A 37 11.09 -7.66 -5.75
CA GLU A 37 10.03 -8.68 -5.60
C GLU A 37 8.62 -8.10 -5.43
N SER A 38 8.51 -6.83 -5.05
CA SER A 38 7.24 -6.11 -4.93
C SER A 38 7.28 -4.90 -5.83
N ASP A 39 6.14 -4.56 -6.41
CA ASP A 39 6.02 -3.45 -7.34
C ASP A 39 5.96 -2.12 -6.58
N TYR A 40 5.28 -2.09 -5.43
CA TYR A 40 5.15 -0.86 -4.64
C TYR A 40 5.40 -1.08 -3.16
N LEU A 41 5.88 -0.03 -2.50
CA LEU A 41 5.88 0.13 -1.05
C LEU A 41 4.96 1.28 -0.69
N LEU A 42 4.05 1.03 0.25
CA LEU A 42 3.11 2.02 0.76
C LEU A 42 3.42 2.31 2.22
N LYS A 43 3.42 3.58 2.60
CA LYS A 43 3.29 4.02 3.99
C LYS A 43 1.82 4.36 4.24
N VAL A 44 1.22 3.65 5.19
CA VAL A 44 -0.22 3.72 5.45
C VAL A 44 -0.47 4.14 6.89
N LEU A 45 -1.31 5.16 7.06
CA LEU A 45 -1.82 5.60 8.35
C LEU A 45 -3.15 4.90 8.62
N ILE A 46 -3.30 4.31 9.81
CA ILE A 46 -4.58 3.76 10.26
C ILE A 46 -5.28 4.86 11.07
N PRO A 47 -6.45 5.36 10.61
CA PRO A 47 -7.20 6.36 11.35
C PRO A 47 -7.60 5.88 12.74
N GLU A 48 -7.77 6.82 13.67
CA GLU A 48 -8.29 6.50 15.00
C GLU A 48 -9.68 5.85 14.89
N GLY A 49 -9.85 4.69 15.53
CA GLY A 49 -11.08 3.89 15.47
C GLY A 49 -11.19 2.93 14.28
N ASP A 50 -10.22 2.90 13.37
CA ASP A 50 -10.12 1.89 12.31
C ASP A 50 -9.19 0.72 12.71
N SER A 51 -9.13 -0.33 11.90
CA SER A 51 -8.25 -1.48 12.14
C SER A 51 -7.37 -1.81 10.94
N TYR A 52 -6.18 -2.32 11.23
CA TYR A 52 -5.30 -2.87 10.20
C TYR A 52 -6.02 -3.91 9.33
N GLU A 53 -6.78 -4.82 9.94
CA GLU A 53 -7.48 -5.88 9.22
C GLU A 53 -8.45 -5.31 8.19
N ARG A 54 -9.23 -4.29 8.59
CA ARG A 54 -10.17 -3.61 7.69
C ARG A 54 -9.42 -2.91 6.56
N VAL A 55 -8.42 -2.09 6.87
CA VAL A 55 -7.63 -1.39 5.85
C VAL A 55 -6.97 -2.38 4.88
N HIS A 56 -6.42 -3.48 5.38
CA HIS A 56 -5.82 -4.52 4.55
C HIS A 56 -6.84 -5.20 3.64
N ARG A 57 -7.97 -5.66 4.18
CA ARG A 57 -8.94 -6.49 3.46
C ARG A 57 -9.87 -5.68 2.56
N GLU A 58 -10.40 -4.57 3.07
CA GLU A 58 -11.48 -3.82 2.41
C GLU A 58 -10.96 -2.69 1.52
N ILE A 59 -9.75 -2.19 1.79
CA ILE A 59 -9.17 -1.07 1.03
C ILE A 59 -8.04 -1.59 0.15
N LEU A 60 -6.93 -2.04 0.75
CA LEU A 60 -5.71 -2.34 0.00
C LEU A 60 -5.84 -3.58 -0.88
N SER A 61 -6.43 -4.66 -0.38
CA SER A 61 -6.65 -5.90 -1.15
C SER A 61 -7.68 -5.72 -2.27
N ALA A 62 -8.53 -4.68 -2.19
CA ALA A 62 -9.52 -4.36 -3.20
C ALA A 62 -8.97 -3.48 -4.33
N LEU A 63 -7.73 -2.99 -4.21
CA LEU A 63 -7.11 -2.17 -5.26
C LEU A 63 -6.92 -2.99 -6.54
N PRO A 64 -7.11 -2.38 -7.72
CA PRO A 64 -7.01 -3.08 -8.99
C PRO A 64 -5.65 -3.77 -9.16
N GLY A 65 -5.70 -5.04 -9.58
CA GLY A 65 -4.49 -5.80 -9.91
C GLY A 65 -3.68 -6.24 -8.71
N VAL A 66 -4.08 -5.98 -7.46
CA VAL A 66 -3.35 -6.49 -6.28
C VAL A 66 -3.40 -8.01 -6.24
N MET A 67 -2.25 -8.65 -6.28
CA MET A 67 -2.08 -10.10 -6.13
C MET A 67 -1.68 -10.48 -4.71
N ARG A 68 -0.80 -9.69 -4.10
CA ARG A 68 -0.25 -10.00 -2.77
C ARG A 68 0.07 -8.73 -2.00
N LEU A 69 -0.20 -8.79 -0.70
CA LEU A 69 0.18 -7.77 0.27
C LEU A 69 1.07 -8.39 1.34
N VAL A 70 2.15 -7.70 1.71
CA VAL A 70 2.94 -8.00 2.91
C VAL A 70 2.90 -6.78 3.81
N THR A 71 2.24 -6.91 4.96
CA THR A 71 2.15 -5.80 5.91
C THR A 71 3.24 -5.91 6.97
N GLN A 72 3.93 -4.80 7.19
CA GLN A 72 4.94 -4.60 8.21
C GLN A 72 4.44 -3.55 9.20
N LEU A 73 4.11 -3.99 10.42
CA LEU A 73 3.71 -3.09 11.48
C LEU A 73 4.94 -2.45 12.12
N THR A 74 4.95 -1.12 12.17
CA THR A 74 5.99 -0.33 12.84
C THR A 74 5.78 -0.39 14.34
N LEU A 75 6.75 -0.93 15.09
CA LEU A 75 6.67 -1.02 16.55
C LEU A 75 6.99 0.30 17.25
N ARG A 76 8.00 1.01 16.75
CA ARG A 76 8.43 2.32 17.26
C ARG A 76 9.16 3.09 16.18
N THR A 77 8.90 4.39 16.09
CA THR A 77 9.69 5.33 15.29
C THR A 77 10.87 5.82 16.11
N LEU A 78 12.09 5.69 15.58
CA LEU A 78 13.30 6.16 16.24
C LEU A 78 13.70 7.57 15.79
N VAL A 79 13.52 7.86 14.51
CA VAL A 79 13.75 9.15 13.87
C VAL A 79 12.62 9.35 12.86
N ALA A 80 12.06 10.56 12.81
CA ALA A 80 11.08 10.97 11.81
C ALA A 80 11.67 12.11 10.98
N GLU A 81 11.23 12.25 9.73
CA GLU A 81 11.47 13.48 8.96
C GLU A 81 10.58 14.61 9.54
N ASP A 82 11.06 15.85 9.44
CA ASP A 82 10.39 17.06 9.97
C ASP A 82 9.12 17.44 9.18
#